data_AF-A0A1H2CGV2-F1
#
_entry.id   AF-A0A1H2CGV2-F1
#
_cell.length_a   1.000
_cell.length_b   1.000
_cell.length_c   1.000
_cell.angle_alpha   90.00
_cell.angle_beta   90.00
_cell.angle_gamma   90.00
#
_symmetry.space_group_name_H-M   'P 1'
#
loop_
_entity.id
_entity.type
_entity.pdbx_description
1 polymer ?
#
loop_
_entity_poly.entity_id
_entity_poly.type
_entity_poly.pdbx_seq_one_letter_code
_entity_poly.pdbx_strand_id
1 'polypeptide(L)'
;MKYRFTYFILIIVTIIIGLLSRHYTAIPLFIGDVLWALMVYFIMRFLFIKADITRIVIYSISFCYAIEFSQLYKAPWIDSLRHTLFGRLVLGDTFLWGDLLSYTGGIAIGILINLLINKKPGS
;
A
#
# COMPACT_ATOMS: atom_id res chain seq x y z
N MET A 1 -8.59 -11.66 17.85
CA MET A 1 -8.60 -10.18 17.97
C MET A 1 -7.21 -9.55 17.96
N LYS A 2 -6.22 -10.13 18.67
CA LYS A 2 -4.84 -9.61 18.74
C LYS A 2 -4.23 -9.25 17.37
N TYR A 3 -4.32 -10.14 16.38
CA TYR A 3 -3.78 -9.88 15.03
C TYR A 3 -4.46 -8.71 14.30
N ARG A 4 -5.78 -8.55 14.40
CA ARG A 4 -6.50 -7.42 13.78
C ARG A 4 -6.01 -6.08 14.33
N PHE A 5 -5.82 -6.01 15.65
CA PHE A 5 -5.32 -4.81 16.31
C PHE A 5 -3.86 -4.51 15.92
N THR A 6 -3.01 -5.54 15.79
CA THR A 6 -1.64 -5.38 15.28
C THR A 6 -1.62 -4.79 13.87
N TYR A 7 -2.40 -5.34 12.93
CA TYR A 7 -2.46 -4.80 11.57
C TYR A 7 -3.05 -3.39 11.53
N PHE A 8 -4.03 -3.09 12.38
CA PHE A 8 -4.58 -1.73 12.49
C PHE A 8 -3.53 -0.71 12.94
N ILE A 9 -2.73 -1.04 13.95
CA ILE A 9 -1.61 -0.19 14.38
C ILE A 9 -0.58 -0.03 13.25
N LEU A 10 -0.23 -1.13 12.57
CA LEU A 10 0.72 -1.09 11.46
C LEU A 10 0.23 -0.15 10.34
N ILE A 11 -1.05 -0.18 9.99
CA ILE A 11 -1.63 0.75 9.01
C ILE A 11 -1.44 2.20 9.44
N ILE A 12 -1.79 2.54 10.68
CA ILE A 12 -1.66 3.92 11.19
C ILE A 12 -0.20 4.36 11.18
N VAL A 13 0.71 3.52 11.65
CA VAL A 13 2.15 3.81 11.67
C VAL A 13 2.68 4.01 10.25
N THR A 14 2.31 3.13 9.30
CA THR A 14 2.73 3.27 7.90
C THR A 14 2.18 4.54 7.25
N ILE A 15 0.94 4.96 7.56
CA ILE A 15 0.39 6.24 7.09
C ILE A 15 1.23 7.41 7.60
N ILE A 16 1.54 7.44 8.91
CA ILE A 16 2.32 8.52 9.50
C ILE A 16 3.72 8.58 8.86
N ILE A 17 4.40 7.44 8.75
CA ILE A 17 5.74 7.37 8.15
C ILE A 17 5.68 7.75 6.66
N GLY A 18 4.66 7.31 5.92
CA GLY A 18 4.49 7.64 4.50
C GLY A 18 4.25 9.14 4.27
N LEU A 19 3.44 9.77 5.12
CA LEU A 19 3.21 11.22 5.07
C LEU A 19 4.48 12.01 5.44
N LEU A 20 5.21 11.58 6.49
CA LEU A 20 6.48 12.17 6.86
C LEU A 20 7.52 12.02 5.74
N SER A 21 7.59 10.85 5.10
CA SER A 21 8.47 10.58 3.97
C SER A 21 8.25 11.55 2.81
N ARG A 22 7.00 11.99 2.59
CA ARG A 22 6.66 12.94 1.53
C ARG A 22 6.88 14.41 1.94
N HIS A 23 7.02 14.68 3.23
CA HIS A 23 7.30 16.02 3.75
C HIS A 23 8.78 16.38 3.65
N TYR A 24 9.69 15.40 3.86
CA TYR A 24 11.12 15.62 3.81
C TYR A 24 11.66 15.42 2.38
N THR A 25 12.11 16.50 1.74
CA THR A 25 12.70 16.50 0.38
C THR A 25 13.98 15.67 0.26
N ALA A 26 14.65 15.37 1.38
CA ALA A 26 15.83 14.51 1.43
C ALA A 26 15.51 13.02 1.22
N ILE A 27 14.24 12.63 1.34
CA ILE A 27 13.81 11.24 1.20
C ILE A 27 13.33 11.02 -0.25
N PRO A 28 13.90 10.04 -0.98
CA PRO A 28 13.45 9.70 -2.32
C PRO A 28 11.96 9.39 -2.38
N LEU A 29 11.27 9.90 -3.41
CA LEU A 29 9.83 9.73 -3.59
C LEU A 29 9.38 8.26 -3.59
N PHE A 30 10.20 7.38 -4.18
CA PHE A 30 9.93 5.94 -4.25
C PHE A 30 9.72 5.28 -2.88
N ILE A 31 10.30 5.83 -1.80
CA ILE A 31 10.11 5.32 -0.44
C ILE A 31 8.66 5.53 0.00
N GLY A 32 8.07 6.67 -0.35
CA GLY A 32 6.65 6.92 -0.13
C GLY A 32 5.77 5.89 -0.84
N ASP A 33 6.15 5.47 -2.04
CA ASP A 33 5.38 4.54 -2.86
C ASP A 33 5.52 3.09 -2.36
N VAL A 34 6.72 2.70 -1.92
CA VAL A 34 6.96 1.45 -1.18
C VAL A 34 6.08 1.39 0.08
N LEU A 35 6.05 2.48 0.87
CA LEU A 35 5.24 2.56 2.10
C LEU A 35 3.74 2.53 1.79
N TRP A 36 3.32 3.16 0.70
CA TRP A 36 1.93 3.14 0.27
C TRP A 36 1.48 1.72 -0.11
N ALA A 37 2.27 0.98 -0.88
CA ALA A 37 1.95 -0.42 -1.18
C ALA A 37 1.99 -1.34 0.05
N LEU A 38 2.91 -1.07 0.98
CA LEU A 38 2.95 -1.76 2.27
C LEU A 38 1.65 -1.53 3.07
N MET A 39 1.15 -0.29 3.09
CA MET A 39 -0.13 0.05 3.71
C MET A 39 -1.29 -0.71 3.05
N VAL A 40 -1.36 -0.73 1.72
CA VAL A 40 -2.38 -1.49 0.98
C VAL A 40 -2.36 -2.96 1.37
N TYR A 41 -1.18 -3.57 1.44
CA TYR A 41 -1.03 -4.96 1.88
C TYR A 41 -1.57 -5.18 3.30
N PHE A 42 -1.27 -4.29 4.25
CA PHE A 42 -1.80 -4.39 5.61
C PHE A 42 -3.31 -4.20 5.66
N ILE A 43 -3.89 -3.30 4.87
CA ILE A 43 -5.35 -3.14 4.75
C ILE A 43 -5.98 -4.43 4.22
N MET A 44 -5.43 -5.00 3.14
CA MET A 44 -5.93 -6.26 2.59
C MET A 44 -5.83 -7.40 3.60
N ARG A 45 -4.71 -7.48 4.34
CA ARG A 45 -4.53 -8.48 5.40
C ARG A 45 -5.49 -8.27 6.58
N PHE A 46 -5.79 -7.02 6.93
CA PHE A 46 -6.73 -6.65 7.98
C PHE A 46 -8.17 -7.07 7.61
N LEU A 47 -8.59 -6.81 6.36
CA LEU A 47 -9.89 -7.19 5.84
C LEU A 47 -10.04 -8.71 5.72
N PHE A 48 -9.04 -9.38 5.15
CA PHE A 48 -9.08 -10.81 4.83
C PHE A 48 -8.13 -11.63 5.72
N ILE A 49 -8.25 -11.48 7.04
CA ILE A 49 -7.30 -12.08 7.99
C ILE A 49 -7.23 -13.62 7.93
N LYS A 50 -8.31 -14.27 7.49
CA LYS A 50 -8.41 -15.74 7.34
C LYS A 50 -7.98 -16.25 5.96
N ALA A 51 -7.75 -15.36 4.99
CA ALA A 51 -7.34 -15.77 3.66
C ALA A 51 -5.84 -16.11 3.60
N ASP A 52 -5.47 -16.93 2.62
CA ASP A 52 -4.08 -17.28 2.36
C ASP A 52 -3.27 -16.05 1.96
N ILE A 53 -1.99 -16.02 2.35
CA ILE A 53 -1.05 -14.94 2.03
C ILE A 53 -1.02 -14.67 0.53
N THR A 54 -1.02 -15.71 -0.30
CA THR A 54 -1.03 -15.60 -1.77
C THR A 54 -2.23 -14.79 -2.26
N ARG A 55 -3.43 -14.99 -1.68
CA ARG A 55 -4.63 -14.23 -2.06
C ARG A 55 -4.48 -12.76 -1.68
N ILE A 56 -3.93 -12.47 -0.51
CA ILE A 56 -3.66 -11.09 -0.06
C ILE A 56 -2.68 -10.39 -1.01
N VAL A 57 -1.61 -11.08 -1.40
CA VAL A 57 -0.61 -10.56 -2.35
C VAL A 57 -1.25 -10.26 -3.69
N ILE A 58 -2.02 -11.20 -4.25
CA ILE A 58 -2.73 -11.00 -5.52
C ILE A 58 -3.65 -9.78 -5.42
N TYR A 59 -4.49 -9.69 -4.39
CA TYR A 59 -5.39 -8.55 -4.22
C TYR A 59 -4.64 -7.22 -4.07
N SER A 60 -3.52 -7.22 -3.36
CA SER A 60 -2.72 -6.00 -3.17
C SER A 60 -2.07 -5.56 -4.48
N ILE A 61 -1.43 -6.48 -5.22
CA ILE A 61 -0.81 -6.19 -6.53
C ILE A 61 -1.87 -5.73 -7.51
N SER A 62 -2.99 -6.46 -7.62
CA SER A 62 -4.09 -6.10 -8.51
C SER A 62 -4.66 -4.73 -8.19
N PHE A 63 -4.79 -4.38 -6.91
CA PHE A 63 -5.25 -3.06 -6.48
C PHE A 63 -4.27 -1.94 -6.86
N CYS A 64 -2.98 -2.11 -6.55
CA CYS A 64 -1.95 -1.13 -6.93
C CYS A 64 -1.88 -0.94 -8.45
N TYR A 65 -1.92 -2.03 -9.21
CA TYR A 65 -1.86 -1.97 -10.67
C TYR A 65 -3.13 -1.35 -11.24
N ALA A 66 -4.32 -1.67 -10.70
CA ALA A 66 -5.56 -1.04 -11.13
C ALA A 66 -5.54 0.48 -10.92
N ILE A 67 -4.94 0.95 -9.82
CA ILE A 67 -4.75 2.38 -9.56
C ILE A 67 -3.79 3.00 -10.58
N GLU A 68 -2.64 2.39 -10.85
CA GLU A 68 -1.71 2.87 -11.88
C GLU A 68 -2.34 2.91 -13.27
N PHE A 69 -3.02 1.84 -13.69
CA PHE A 69 -3.73 1.81 -14.96
C PHE A 69 -4.86 2.85 -15.01
N SER A 70 -5.48 3.16 -13.87
CA SER A 70 -6.46 4.24 -13.81
C SER A 70 -5.85 5.58 -14.21
N GLN A 71 -4.55 5.82 -13.99
CA GLN A 71 -3.85 7.05 -14.40
C GLN A 71 -3.76 7.22 -15.92
N LEU A 72 -3.78 6.12 -16.68
CA LEU A 72 -3.88 6.18 -18.14
C LEU A 72 -5.31 6.50 -18.61
N TYR A 73 -6.31 6.29 -17.75
CA TYR A 73 -7.70 6.61 -18.01
C TYR A 73 -7.99 8.08 -17.64
N LYS A 74 -8.20 8.92 -18.66
CA LYS A 74 -8.42 10.38 -18.52
C LYS A 74 -9.87 10.78 -18.78
N ALA A 75 -10.81 10.13 -18.10
CA ALA A 75 -12.20 10.53 -18.17
C ALA A 75 -12.48 11.72 -17.23
N PRO A 76 -13.43 12.63 -17.56
CA PRO A 76 -13.71 13.82 -16.75
C PRO A 76 -14.07 13.50 -15.29
N TRP A 77 -14.78 12.40 -15.06
CA TRP A 77 -15.18 11.99 -13.72
C TRP A 77 -13.98 11.55 -12.86
N ILE A 78 -13.01 10.82 -13.42
CA ILE A 78 -11.85 10.34 -12.65
C ILE A 78 -10.84 11.47 -12.44
N ASP A 79 -10.68 12.36 -13.41
CA ASP A 79 -9.83 13.55 -13.25
C ASP A 79 -10.43 14.48 -12.20
N SER A 80 -11.75 14.66 -12.15
CA SER A 80 -12.40 15.43 -11.08
C SER A 80 -12.11 14.85 -9.68
N LEU A 81 -12.02 13.52 -9.55
CA LEU A 81 -11.60 12.87 -8.32
C LEU A 81 -10.12 13.14 -8.01
N ARG A 82 -9.21 13.08 -8.99
CA ARG A 82 -7.78 13.42 -8.81
C ARG A 82 -7.55 14.86 -8.36
N HIS A 83 -8.43 15.78 -8.74
CA HIS A 83 -8.36 17.15 -8.27
C HIS A 83 -8.70 17.31 -6.77
N THR A 84 -9.27 16.28 -6.13
CA THR A 84 -9.46 16.25 -4.67
C THR A 84 -8.18 15.81 -3.96
N LEU A 85 -7.95 16.29 -2.72
CA LEU A 85 -6.78 15.89 -1.91
C LEU A 85 -6.70 14.37 -1.72
N PHE A 86 -7.84 13.73 -1.43
CA PHE A 86 -7.90 12.27 -1.28
C PHE A 86 -7.61 11.54 -2.59
N GLY A 87 -8.21 11.99 -3.70
CA GLY A 87 -7.97 11.38 -5.00
C GLY A 87 -6.52 11.51 -5.44
N ARG A 88 -5.87 12.66 -5.23
CA ARG A 88 -4.44 12.81 -5.53
C ARG A 88 -3.56 11.88 -4.70
N LEU A 89 -3.88 11.71 -3.41
CA LEU A 89 -3.12 10.83 -2.51
C LEU A 89 -3.30 9.34 -2.82
N VAL A 90 -4.49 8.94 -3.29
CA VAL A 90 -4.84 7.53 -3.53
C VAL A 90 -4.63 7.11 -4.98
N LEU A 91 -5.02 7.95 -5.95
CA LEU A 91 -4.97 7.63 -7.38
C LEU A 91 -3.65 8.03 -8.03
N GLY A 92 -2.94 9.01 -7.47
CA GLY A 92 -1.75 9.60 -8.11
C GLY A 92 -2.08 10.42 -9.36
N ASP A 93 -1.06 11.12 -9.87
CA ASP A 93 -1.18 12.07 -10.98
C ASP A 93 -0.57 11.54 -12.31
N THR A 94 0.47 10.70 -12.25
CA THR A 94 1.22 10.25 -13.44
C THR A 94 1.74 8.84 -13.30
N PHE A 95 1.56 8.06 -14.36
CA PHE A 95 2.01 6.67 -14.44
C PHE A 95 3.52 6.57 -14.52
N LEU A 96 4.12 5.86 -13.57
CA LEU A 96 5.56 5.63 -13.48
C LEU A 96 5.85 4.14 -13.39
N TRP A 97 6.63 3.61 -14.32
CA TRP A 97 7.08 2.21 -14.28
C TRP A 97 7.87 1.86 -13.01
N GLY A 98 8.58 2.84 -12.44
CA GLY A 98 9.28 2.70 -11.17
C GLY A 98 8.34 2.42 -9.99
N ASP A 99 7.09 2.85 -10.08
CA ASP A 99 6.10 2.64 -9.01
C ASP A 99 5.69 1.17 -8.94
N LEU A 100 5.63 0.45 -10.08
CA LEU A 100 5.42 -1.00 -10.08
C LEU A 100 6.51 -1.75 -9.31
N LEU A 101 7.77 -1.34 -9.47
CA LEU A 101 8.91 -1.93 -8.74
C LEU A 101 8.79 -1.61 -7.24
N SER A 102 8.51 -0.35 -6.91
CA SER A 102 8.32 0.14 -5.54
C SER A 102 7.18 -0.60 -4.84
N TYR A 103 6.06 -0.81 -5.53
CA TYR A 103 4.92 -1.53 -5.00
C TYR A 103 5.22 -3.00 -4.76
N THR A 104 5.96 -3.63 -5.68
CA THR A 104 6.43 -5.00 -5.50
C THR A 104 7.32 -5.12 -4.27
N GLY A 105 8.23 -4.16 -4.07
CA GLY A 105 9.07 -4.06 -2.88
C GLY A 105 8.26 -3.88 -1.59
N GLY A 106 7.28 -2.98 -1.58
CA GLY A 106 6.40 -2.74 -0.43
C GLY A 106 5.60 -3.98 -0.03
N ILE A 107 5.06 -4.69 -1.02
CA ILE A 107 4.32 -5.95 -0.78
C ILE A 107 5.25 -7.05 -0.28
N ALA A 108 6.47 -7.17 -0.81
CA ALA A 108 7.46 -8.13 -0.32
C ALA A 108 7.82 -7.88 1.15
N ILE A 109 8.00 -6.63 1.55
CA ILE A 109 8.21 -6.24 2.95
C ILE A 109 6.98 -6.61 3.81
N GLY A 110 5.76 -6.39 3.29
CA GLY A 110 4.52 -6.77 3.97
C GLY A 110 4.41 -8.27 4.21
N ILE A 111 4.81 -9.10 3.24
CA ILE A 111 4.89 -10.56 3.38
C ILE A 111 5.88 -10.91 4.49
N LEU A 112 7.08 -10.33 4.48
CA LEU A 112 8.11 -10.59 5.49
C LEU A 112 7.61 -10.27 6.89
N ILE A 113 6.98 -9.10 7.09
CA ILE A 113 6.41 -8.69 8.38
C ILE A 113 5.30 -9.65 8.82
N ASN A 114 4.40 -10.03 7.91
CA ASN A 114 3.35 -11.02 8.23
C ASN A 114 3.96 -12.37 8.61
N LEU A 115 5.00 -12.83 7.91
CA LEU A 115 5.71 -14.05 8.27
C LEU A 115 6.36 -13.93 9.66
N LEU A 116 7.02 -12.82 9.99
CA LEU A 116 7.59 -12.59 11.33
C LEU A 116 6.53 -12.58 12.43
N ILE A 117 5.37 -11.99 12.18
CA ILE A 117 4.24 -11.97 13.12
C ILE A 117 3.66 -13.38 13.33
N ASN A 118 3.56 -14.18 12.27
CA ASN A 118 3.04 -15.55 12.33
C ASN A 118 4.08 -16.58 12.80
N LYS A 119 5.38 -16.28 12.66
CA LYS A 119 6.50 -17.13 13.10
C LYS A 119 6.81 -16.99 14.59
N LYS A 120 6.10 -16.13 15.34
CA LYS A 120 6.23 -16.10 16.81
C LYS A 120 5.98 -17.52 17.35
N PRO A 121 7.00 -18.19 17.91
CA PRO A 121 6.89 -19.56 18.33
C PRO A 121 6.03 -19.61 19.60
N GLY A 122 4.90 -20.28 19.47
CA GLY A 122 3.92 -20.52 20.52
C GLY A 122 3.07 -21.72 20.13
N SER A 123 3.73 -22.83 19.80
CA SER A 123 3.21 -24.18 19.85
C SER A 123 4.36 -25.10 20.24
#